data_AF-A0A4Q2QSE1-F1
#
_entry.id   AF-A0A4Q2QSE1-F1
#
_cell.length_a   1.000
_cell.length_b   1.000
_cell.length_c   1.000
_cell.angle_alpha   90.00
_cell.angle_beta   90.00
_cell.angle_gamma   90.00
#
_symmetry.space_group_name_H-M   'P 1'
#
loop_
_entity.id
_entity.type
_entity.pdbx_description
1 polymer ?
#
loop_
_entity_poly.entity_id
_entity_poly.type
_entity_poly.pdbx_seq_one_letter_code
_entity_poly.pdbx_strand_id
1 'polypeptide(L)'
;MKIGLTVNGLHVEAHYPDDEIENVHKPLLRQLAKRHFASASRRTIVFLSAPPGTGKSTLTAFWEFLSRQMEGMPPIQTLPMDGFHHYNVWLEAHNLRAYKGAPETFDVDRLA
;
A
#
# COMPACT_ATOMS: atom_id res chain seq x y z
N MET A 1 5.32 -6.36 -18.64
CA MET A 1 6.14 -5.15 -18.37
C MET A 1 7.10 -5.34 -17.20
N LYS A 2 8.38 -4.97 -17.39
CA LYS A 2 9.36 -4.82 -16.30
C LYS A 2 9.41 -3.38 -15.83
N ILE A 3 9.49 -3.16 -14.51
CA ILE A 3 9.48 -1.82 -13.93
C ILE A 3 10.40 -1.74 -12.71
N GLY A 4 11.21 -0.69 -12.65
CA GLY A 4 11.97 -0.32 -11.45
C GLY A 4 11.13 0.55 -10.53
N LEU A 5 10.90 0.10 -9.31
CA LEU A 5 10.12 0.79 -8.27
C LEU A 5 11.00 1.11 -7.07
N THR A 6 10.65 2.16 -6.32
CA THR A 6 11.19 2.39 -4.97
C THR A 6 10.16 1.94 -3.95
N VAL A 7 10.49 0.92 -3.15
CA VAL A 7 9.61 0.34 -2.14
C VAL A 7 10.31 0.43 -0.79
N ASN A 8 9.75 1.20 0.14
CA ASN A 8 10.36 1.45 1.47
C ASN A 8 11.83 1.91 1.40
N GLY A 9 12.18 2.74 0.40
CA GLY A 9 13.54 3.22 0.17
C GLY A 9 14.48 2.25 -0.55
N LEU A 10 14.01 1.04 -0.87
CA LEU A 10 14.79 0.04 -1.62
C LEU A 10 14.37 0.02 -3.08
N HIS A 11 15.34 -0.15 -3.98
CA HIS A 11 15.05 -0.37 -5.40
C HIS A 11 14.60 -1.81 -5.64
N VAL A 12 13.47 -1.98 -6.32
CA VAL A 12 12.87 -3.28 -6.63
C VAL A 12 12.52 -3.33 -8.11
N GLU A 13 13.07 -4.31 -8.83
CA GLU A 13 12.56 -4.66 -10.17
C GLU A 13 11.33 -5.55 -10.00
N ALA A 14 10.18 -5.09 -10.46
CA ALA A 14 8.94 -5.84 -10.50
C ALA A 14 8.57 -6.21 -11.93
N HIS A 15 7.92 -7.36 -12.09
CA HIS A 15 7.43 -7.83 -13.37
C HIS A 15 5.94 -8.13 -13.27
N TYR A 16 5.16 -7.47 -14.12
CA TYR A 16 3.72 -7.66 -14.24
C TYR A 16 3.39 -8.00 -15.70
N PRO A 17 2.71 -9.12 -15.99
CA PRO A 17 2.23 -9.44 -17.34
C PRO A 17 1.32 -8.34 -17.89
N ASP A 18 1.43 -8.01 -19.17
CA ASP A 18 0.66 -6.91 -19.76
C ASP A 18 -0.85 -7.22 -19.75
N ASP A 19 -1.22 -8.50 -19.91
CA ASP A 19 -2.60 -8.96 -19.79
C ASP A 19 -3.15 -8.75 -18.37
N GLU A 20 -2.35 -8.97 -17.33
CA GLU A 20 -2.75 -8.70 -15.93
C GLU A 20 -2.91 -7.19 -15.68
N ILE A 21 -2.01 -6.37 -16.25
CA ILE A 21 -2.11 -4.91 -16.15
C ILE A 21 -3.42 -4.41 -16.77
N GLU A 22 -3.73 -4.84 -18.00
CA GLU A 22 -4.91 -4.40 -18.72
C GLU A 22 -6.22 -4.94 -18.14
N ASN A 23 -6.24 -6.20 -17.71
CA ASN A 23 -7.48 -6.88 -17.34
C ASN A 23 -7.75 -6.94 -15.84
N VAL A 24 -6.75 -6.72 -14.98
CA VAL A 24 -6.89 -6.78 -13.53
C VAL A 24 -6.61 -5.42 -12.89
N HIS A 25 -5.39 -4.87 -13.08
CA HIS A 25 -4.97 -3.69 -12.34
C HIS A 25 -5.67 -2.40 -12.81
N LYS A 26 -5.65 -2.11 -14.12
CA LYS A 26 -6.30 -0.89 -14.64
C LYS A 26 -7.80 -0.84 -14.35
N PRO A 27 -8.59 -1.92 -14.54
CA PRO A 27 -10.01 -1.91 -14.21
C PRO A 27 -10.27 -1.68 -12.72
N LEU A 28 -9.50 -2.32 -11.84
CA LEU A 28 -9.61 -2.11 -10.39
C LEU A 28 -9.32 -0.65 -10.00
N LEU A 29 -8.24 -0.07 -10.51
CA LEU A 29 -7.87 1.32 -10.24
C LEU A 29 -8.95 2.29 -10.74
N ARG A 30 -9.52 2.06 -11.92
CA ARG A 30 -10.65 2.86 -12.44
C ARG A 30 -11.89 2.74 -11.54
N GLN A 31 -12.17 1.56 -10.98
CA GLN A 31 -13.27 1.38 -10.04
C GLN A 31 -13.04 2.17 -8.74
N LEU A 32 -11.81 2.16 -8.22
CA LEU A 32 -11.45 2.96 -7.04
C LEU A 32 -11.56 4.47 -7.33
N ALA A 33 -11.08 4.92 -8.49
CA ALA A 33 -11.20 6.31 -8.93
C ALA A 33 -12.67 6.75 -9.07
N LYS A 34 -13.53 5.91 -9.66
CA LYS A 34 -14.97 6.19 -9.75
C LYS A 34 -15.61 6.39 -8.37
N ARG A 35 -15.24 5.56 -7.38
CA ARG A 35 -15.72 5.72 -5.99
C ARG A 35 -15.19 7.00 -5.34
N HIS A 36 -13.94 7.35 -5.62
CA HIS A 36 -13.34 8.59 -5.17
C HIS A 36 -14.10 9.80 -5.70
N PHE A 37 -14.30 9.89 -7.02
CA PHE A 37 -15.01 11.03 -7.64
C PHE A 37 -16.49 11.11 -7.28
N ALA A 38 -17.14 9.98 -6.97
CA ALA A 38 -18.52 9.98 -6.47
C ALA A 38 -18.66 10.55 -5.05
N SER A 39 -17.56 10.62 -4.29
CA SER A 39 -17.55 11.10 -2.91
C SER A 39 -17.03 12.54 -2.87
N ALA A 40 -17.93 13.52 -2.71
CA ALA A 40 -17.57 14.93 -2.73
C ALA A 40 -16.44 15.27 -1.73
N SER A 41 -15.29 15.73 -2.25
CA SER A 41 -14.20 16.44 -1.55
C SER A 41 -13.45 15.75 -0.39
N ARG A 42 -13.68 14.46 -0.11
CA ARG A 42 -12.92 13.74 0.93
C ARG A 42 -11.90 12.77 0.33
N ARG A 43 -10.76 12.63 1.00
CA ARG A 43 -9.76 11.61 0.67
C ARG A 43 -10.38 10.21 0.80
N THR A 44 -10.21 9.38 -0.21
CA THR A 44 -10.61 7.97 -0.15
C THR A 44 -9.45 7.17 0.44
N ILE A 45 -9.71 6.45 1.53
CA ILE A 45 -8.74 5.57 2.18
C ILE A 45 -9.08 4.13 1.76
N VAL A 46 -8.10 3.42 1.21
CA VAL A 46 -8.22 2.02 0.80
C VAL A 46 -7.29 1.19 1.66
N PHE A 47 -7.86 0.31 2.48
CA PHE A 47 -7.08 -0.65 3.27
C PHE A 47 -6.76 -1.87 2.42
N LEU A 48 -5.48 -2.24 2.37
CA LEU A 48 -5.00 -3.44 1.71
C LEU A 48 -4.31 -4.34 2.74
N SER A 49 -4.79 -5.56 2.88
CA SER A 49 -4.25 -6.59 3.76
C SER A 49 -3.80 -7.80 2.95
N ALA A 50 -2.63 -8.35 3.27
CA ALA A 50 -2.14 -9.59 2.71
C ALA A 50 -1.11 -10.22 3.67
N PRO A 51 -0.85 -11.54 3.60
CA PRO A 51 0.19 -12.17 4.40
C PRO A 51 1.57 -11.52 4.20
N PRO A 52 2.49 -11.61 5.19
CA PRO A 52 3.85 -11.12 5.04
C PRO A 52 4.55 -11.74 3.82
N GLY A 53 5.37 -10.95 3.13
CA GLY A 53 6.16 -11.43 1.98
C GLY A 53 5.40 -11.60 0.66
N THR A 54 4.08 -11.34 0.61
CA THR A 54 3.27 -11.50 -0.62
C THR A 54 3.38 -10.35 -1.62
N GLY A 55 4.26 -9.37 -1.38
CA GLY A 55 4.49 -8.26 -2.31
C GLY A 55 3.52 -7.08 -2.18
N LYS A 56 2.78 -6.97 -1.08
CA LYS A 56 1.82 -5.86 -0.82
C LYS A 56 2.40 -4.47 -1.07
N SER A 57 3.59 -4.19 -0.52
CA SER A 57 4.23 -2.87 -0.67
C SER A 57 4.71 -2.63 -2.10
N THR A 58 5.10 -3.69 -2.81
CA THR A 58 5.45 -3.62 -4.24
C THR A 58 4.21 -3.35 -5.08
N LEU A 59 3.09 -4.02 -4.80
CA LEU A 59 1.82 -3.84 -5.50
C LEU A 59 1.29 -2.40 -5.35
N THR A 60 1.34 -1.83 -4.15
CA THR A 60 0.87 -0.46 -3.92
C THR A 60 1.78 0.58 -4.57
N ALA A 61 3.10 0.37 -4.55
CA ALA A 61 4.05 1.21 -5.29
C ALA A 61 3.82 1.12 -6.81
N PHE A 62 3.50 -0.08 -7.31
CA PHE A 62 3.13 -0.29 -8.70
C PHE A 62 1.82 0.43 -9.06
N TRP A 63 0.78 0.38 -8.21
CA TRP A 63 -0.46 1.11 -8.43
C TRP A 63 -0.27 2.63 -8.40
N GLU A 64 0.56 3.13 -7.51
CA GLU A 64 0.94 4.54 -7.49
C GLU A 64 1.60 4.95 -8.80
N PHE A 65 2.58 4.17 -9.28
CA PHE A 65 3.19 4.38 -10.60
C PHE A 65 2.15 4.33 -11.74
N LEU A 66 1.34 3.28 -11.79
CA LEU A 66 0.39 3.02 -12.87
C LEU A 66 -0.68 4.11 -12.93
N SER A 67 -1.14 4.60 -11.78
CA SER A 67 -2.12 5.71 -11.72
C SER A 67 -1.62 6.98 -12.38
N ARG A 68 -0.32 7.28 -12.32
CA ARG A 68 0.29 8.46 -12.96
C ARG A 68 0.36 8.34 -14.47
N GLN A 69 0.27 7.12 -15.01
CA GLN A 69 0.28 6.86 -16.45
C GLN A 69 -1.14 6.77 -17.05
N MET A 70 -2.16 6.73 -16.21
CA MET A 70 -3.56 6.57 -16.64
C MET A 70 -4.26 7.94 -16.65
N GLU A 71 -4.85 8.31 -17.78
CA GLU A 71 -5.63 9.55 -17.89
C GLU A 71 -6.88 9.51 -16.98
N GLY A 72 -7.18 10.64 -16.35
CA GLY A 72 -8.36 10.81 -15.49
C GLY A 72 -8.28 10.13 -14.13
N MET A 73 -7.11 9.61 -13.73
CA MET A 73 -6.91 9.02 -12.41
C MET A 73 -6.59 10.09 -11.34
N PRO A 74 -7.12 9.96 -10.12
CA PRO A 74 -6.64 10.74 -8.99
C PRO A 74 -5.23 10.27 -8.57
N PRO A 75 -4.42 11.14 -7.93
CA PRO A 75 -3.16 10.72 -7.33
C PRO A 75 -3.38 9.62 -6.28
N ILE A 76 -2.64 8.53 -6.40
CA ILE A 76 -2.58 7.47 -5.39
C ILE A 76 -1.32 7.66 -4.56
N GLN A 77 -1.43 7.52 -3.24
CA GLN A 77 -0.31 7.55 -2.32
C GLN A 77 -0.31 6.26 -1.48
N THR A 78 0.82 5.56 -1.47
CA THR A 78 1.02 4.42 -0.59
C THR A 78 1.36 4.89 0.83
N LEU A 79 0.65 4.35 1.84
CA LEU A 79 0.97 4.55 3.25
C LEU A 79 1.15 3.19 3.95
N PRO A 80 2.37 2.83 4.38
CA PRO A 80 2.58 1.59 5.13
C PRO A 80 2.08 1.72 6.56
N MET A 81 1.35 0.71 7.06
CA MET A 81 0.96 0.65 8.47
C MET A 81 2.16 0.40 9.40
N ASP A 82 3.28 -0.10 8.87
CA ASP A 82 4.44 -0.49 9.68
C ASP A 82 5.05 0.67 10.48
N GLY A 83 4.86 1.92 10.02
CA GLY A 83 5.31 3.13 10.73
C GLY A 83 4.55 3.42 12.03
N PHE A 84 3.43 2.75 12.26
CA PHE A 84 2.57 2.92 13.43
C PHE A 84 2.78 1.83 14.48
N HIS A 85 3.80 0.99 14.35
CA HIS A 85 4.17 0.11 15.46
C HIS A 85 4.74 0.92 16.63
N HIS A 86 4.58 0.39 17.84
CA HIS A 86 5.43 0.82 18.94
C HIS A 86 6.91 0.64 18.58
N TYR A 87 7.78 1.49 19.15
CA TYR A 87 9.22 1.37 18.94
C TYR A 87 9.73 0.01 19.40
N ASN A 88 10.80 -0.49 18.75
CA ASN A 88 11.37 -1.79 19.08
C ASN A 88 11.72 -1.93 20.57
N VAL A 89 12.22 -0.86 21.21
CA VAL A 89 12.53 -0.86 22.66
C VAL A 89 11.29 -1.10 23.52
N TRP A 90 10.15 -0.51 23.15
CA TRP A 90 8.88 -0.75 23.83
C TRP A 90 8.41 -2.18 23.60
N LEU A 91 8.48 -2.67 22.35
CA LEU A 91 8.09 -4.05 22.02
C LEU A 91 8.95 -5.09 22.75
N GLU A 92 10.24 -4.83 22.92
CA GLU A 92 11.17 -5.69 23.68
C GLU A 92 10.79 -5.71 25.17
N ALA A 93 10.55 -4.55 25.78
CA ALA A 93 10.13 -4.45 27.18
C ALA A 93 8.80 -5.18 27.47
N HIS A 94 7.93 -5.33 26.46
CA HIS A 94 6.64 -6.00 26.58
C HIS A 94 6.64 -7.44 26.02
N ASN A 95 7.81 -8.00 25.63
CA ASN A 95 7.93 -9.32 25.00
C ASN A 95 7.11 -9.49 23.71
N LEU A 96 6.80 -8.38 23.02
CA LEU A 96 5.98 -8.35 21.81
C LEU A 96 6.82 -8.26 20.52
N ARG A 97 8.15 -8.14 20.62
CA ARG A 97 9.03 -7.94 19.46
C ARG A 97 8.93 -9.05 18.41
N ALA A 98 8.74 -10.29 18.85
CA ALA A 98 8.56 -11.48 18.00
C ALA A 98 7.18 -11.55 17.33
N TYR A 99 6.20 -10.82 17.86
CA TYR A 99 4.81 -10.80 17.39
C TYR A 99 4.50 -9.55 16.56
N LYS A 100 5.53 -8.86 16.06
CA LYS A 100 5.37 -7.65 15.24
C LYS A 100 4.41 -7.91 14.07
N GLY A 101 3.38 -7.07 13.97
CA GLY A 101 2.27 -7.24 13.03
C GLY A 101 0.97 -7.73 13.70
N ALA A 102 1.00 -8.20 14.95
CA ALA A 102 -0.19 -8.45 15.75
C ALA A 102 -0.81 -7.11 16.24
N PRO A 103 -2.12 -7.05 16.50
CA PRO A 103 -2.82 -5.81 16.90
C PRO A 103 -2.15 -5.07 18.06
N GLU A 104 -1.66 -5.79 19.07
CA GLU A 104 -1.04 -5.26 20.28
C GLU A 104 0.32 -4.61 20.03
N THR A 105 0.87 -4.76 18.81
CA THR A 105 2.16 -4.17 18.43
C THR A 105 2.03 -2.79 17.75
N PHE A 106 0.80 -2.35 17.50
CA PHE A 106 0.48 -1.04 16.91
C PHE A 106 0.12 -0.01 17.98
N ASP A 107 0.69 1.19 17.83
CA ASP A 107 0.35 2.39 18.59
C ASP A 107 -0.86 3.06 17.95
N VAL A 108 -2.06 2.70 18.42
CA VAL A 108 -3.34 3.18 17.87
C VAL A 108 -3.52 4.69 18.09
N ASP A 109 -2.97 5.24 19.17
CA ASP A 109 -3.06 6.66 19.45
C ASP A 109 -2.27 7.50 18.43
N ARG A 110 -1.21 6.93 17.82
CA ARG A 110 -0.48 7.56 16.72
C ARG A 110 -1.17 7.47 15.36
N LEU A 111 -2.19 6.61 15.22
CA LEU A 111 -2.99 6.49 13.99
C LEU A 111 -4.09 7.55 13.90
N ALA A 112 -4.49 8.16 15.02
CA ALA A 112 -5.58 9.14 15.16
C ALA A 112 -5.11 10.59 14.95
#